data_AF-A0A970R8T7-F1
#
_entry.id   AF-A0A970R8T7-F1
#
_cell.length_a   1.000
_cell.length_b   1.000
_cell.length_c   1.000
_cell.angle_alpha   90.00
_cell.angle_beta   90.00
_cell.angle_gamma   90.00
#
_symmetry.space_group_name_H-M   'P 1'
#
loop_
_entity.id
_entity.type
_entity.pdbx_description
1 polymer ?
#
loop_
_entity_poly.entity_id
_entity_poly.type
_entity_poly.pdbx_seq_one_letter_code
_entity_poly.pdbx_strand_id
1 'polypeptide(L)'
;MKTLKLEVGKTYRNRNGEEVKIVWNNNTDKYPYQGSDGKSYTEYGVFDYDAGETSRDLIEEVEAPPATRHAFSIPDGVKEITVEQVGNRIVVEMVPEEVEGPKPGDVMINVHESVYIFKEPVGKNTHKSYAWLGKYGRLAIGKSCFSGRPATPEEAQPLFDALKKAGKKWNPKTMQVEEVPESTRIREWVQEHLNDGYYNQQGIAEVIGNYLNQKEGVK
;
A
#
# COMPACT_ATOMS: atom_id res chain seq x y z
N MET A 1 38.40 25.95 37.63
CA MET A 1 37.70 24.65 37.65
C MET A 1 36.29 24.87 37.14
N LYS A 2 35.77 24.03 36.24
CA LYS A 2 34.35 24.09 35.88
C LYS A 2 33.55 23.69 37.13
N THR A 3 32.63 24.53 37.56
CA THR A 3 31.70 24.17 38.63
C THR A 3 30.73 23.14 38.07
N LEU A 4 30.80 21.90 38.53
CA LEU A 4 29.87 20.84 38.14
C LEU A 4 28.47 21.22 38.61
N LYS A 5 27.46 21.11 37.75
CA LYS A 5 26.05 21.27 38.14
C LYS A 5 25.28 20.06 37.66
N LEU A 6 24.66 19.34 38.58
CA LEU A 6 23.90 18.15 38.25
C LEU A 6 22.58 18.49 37.56
N GLU A 7 22.20 17.69 36.57
CA GLU A 7 20.89 17.75 35.93
C GLU A 7 20.29 16.34 35.83
N VAL A 8 18.97 16.25 36.02
CA VAL A 8 18.25 14.99 35.86
C VAL A 8 18.33 14.51 34.42
N GLY A 9 18.65 13.23 34.24
CA GLY A 9 18.80 12.58 32.95
C GLY A 9 20.24 12.47 32.44
N LYS A 10 21.17 13.26 32.99
CA LYS A 10 22.60 13.20 32.68
C LYS A 10 23.34 12.14 33.51
N THR A 11 24.49 11.72 33.00
CA THR A 11 25.38 10.75 33.65
C THR A 11 26.67 11.44 34.06
N TYR A 12 27.19 11.09 35.23
CA TYR A 12 28.38 11.70 35.81
C TYR A 12 29.31 10.62 36.33
N ARG A 13 30.61 10.87 36.30
CA ARG A 13 31.61 9.95 36.83
C ARG A 13 32.06 10.39 38.22
N ASN A 14 32.12 9.45 39.15
CA ASN A 14 32.68 9.68 40.48
C ASN A 14 34.20 9.54 40.50
N ARG A 15 34.83 9.86 41.64
CA ARG A 15 36.30 9.74 41.81
C ARG A 15 36.84 8.31 41.72
N ASN A 16 36.00 7.29 41.93
CA ASN A 16 36.35 5.89 41.70
C ASN A 16 36.26 5.46 40.21
N GLY A 17 35.78 6.35 39.34
CA GLY A 17 35.58 6.05 37.93
C GLY A 17 34.22 5.41 37.61
N GLU A 18 33.31 5.31 38.59
CA GLU A 18 31.97 4.74 38.40
C GLU A 18 31.02 5.79 37.82
N GLU A 19 30.17 5.39 36.88
CA GLU A 19 29.21 6.27 36.21
C GLU A 19 27.83 6.19 36.89
N VAL A 20 27.31 7.35 37.28
CA VAL A 20 26.04 7.52 38.00
C VAL A 20 25.13 8.41 37.18
N LYS A 21 23.98 7.88 36.77
CA LYS A 21 22.93 8.66 36.10
C LYS A 21 22.06 9.34 37.15
N ILE A 22 21.85 10.64 37.04
CA ILE A 22 20.92 11.35 37.91
C ILE A 22 19.50 11.06 37.43
N VAL A 23 18.72 10.39 38.26
CA VAL A 23 17.37 9.90 37.91
C VAL A 23 16.26 10.75 38.49
N TRP A 24 16.53 11.51 39.55
CA TRP A 24 15.51 12.29 40.24
C TRP A 24 16.10 13.52 40.94
N ASN A 25 15.26 14.54 41.12
CA ASN A 25 15.58 15.73 41.90
C ASN A 25 14.35 16.20 42.69
N ASN A 26 14.49 16.38 44.00
CA ASN A 26 13.41 16.81 44.90
C ASN A 26 13.42 18.32 45.25
N ASN A 27 14.42 19.08 44.78
CA ASN A 27 14.63 20.53 44.91
C ASN A 27 14.54 21.10 46.34
N THR A 28 14.42 20.28 47.38
CA THR A 28 14.07 20.72 48.73
C THR A 28 14.96 20.14 49.83
N ASP A 29 15.81 19.16 49.50
CA ASP A 29 16.70 18.48 50.44
C ASP A 29 18.16 18.99 50.35
N LYS A 30 18.96 18.73 51.39
CA LYS A 30 20.42 18.97 51.43
C LYS A 30 21.13 18.23 50.28
N TYR A 31 20.58 17.06 49.90
CA TYR A 31 21.06 16.23 48.79
C TYR A 31 19.91 16.01 47.80
N PRO A 32 19.56 17.02 46.99
CA PRO A 32 18.31 17.00 46.27
C PRO A 32 18.32 16.06 45.06
N TYR A 33 19.49 15.66 44.56
CA TYR A 33 19.64 14.80 43.37
C TYR A 33 19.86 13.35 43.75
N GLN A 34 19.05 12.43 43.23
CA GLN A 34 19.25 10.99 43.42
C GLN A 34 19.86 10.35 42.17
N GLY A 35 20.94 9.58 42.37
CA GLY A 35 21.61 8.78 41.36
C GLY A 35 20.97 7.41 41.15
N SER A 36 21.30 6.78 40.02
CA SER A 36 20.91 5.41 39.67
C SER A 36 21.50 4.34 40.60
N ASP A 37 22.51 4.71 41.38
CA ASP A 37 23.13 3.93 42.45
C ASP A 37 22.34 4.00 43.78
N GLY A 38 21.21 4.72 43.79
CA GLY A 38 20.36 4.92 44.95
C GLY A 38 20.95 5.90 45.98
N LYS A 39 22.02 6.63 45.65
CA LYS A 39 22.62 7.65 46.51
C LYS A 39 22.08 9.03 46.18
N SER A 40 22.18 9.94 47.16
CA SER A 40 21.78 11.33 47.00
C SER A 40 23.01 12.23 46.99
N TYR A 41 22.95 13.28 46.17
CA TYR A 41 24.05 14.19 45.88
C TYR A 41 23.56 15.64 45.99
N THR A 42 24.49 16.53 46.35
CA THR A 42 24.25 17.97 46.25
C THR A 42 24.18 18.40 44.78
N GLU A 43 23.76 19.64 44.52
CA GLU A 43 23.78 20.20 43.16
C GLU A 43 25.16 20.20 42.49
N TYR A 44 26.23 20.10 43.29
CA TYR A 44 27.62 20.09 42.84
C TYR A 44 28.25 18.69 42.81
N GLY A 45 27.46 17.62 43.00
CA GLY A 45 27.98 16.25 42.94
C GLY A 45 28.58 15.73 44.24
N VAL A 46 28.48 16.45 45.36
CA VAL A 46 29.04 16.01 46.65
C VAL A 46 28.09 15.00 47.30
N PHE A 47 28.62 13.85 47.69
CA PHE A 47 27.86 12.79 48.34
C PHE A 47 27.68 13.04 49.85
N ASP A 48 28.72 13.53 50.53
CA ASP A 48 28.70 13.83 51.96
C ASP A 48 29.44 15.14 52.24
N TYR A 49 28.68 16.17 52.61
CA TYR A 49 29.21 17.51 52.85
C TYR A 49 30.13 17.58 54.08
N ASP A 50 29.89 16.73 55.08
CA ASP A 50 30.56 16.81 56.38
C ASP A 50 31.86 15.98 56.42
N ALA A 51 32.03 15.06 55.46
CA ALA A 51 33.20 14.19 55.33
C ALA A 51 34.32 14.75 54.43
N GLY A 52 34.11 15.91 53.80
CA GLY A 52 35.06 16.46 52.82
C GLY A 52 35.02 15.71 51.49
N GLU A 53 36.13 15.70 50.74
CA GLU A 53 36.19 15.00 49.46
C GLU A 53 36.05 13.48 49.65
N THR A 54 34.98 12.90 49.10
CA THR A 54 34.74 11.46 49.17
C THR A 54 34.95 10.81 47.82
N SER A 55 35.28 9.51 47.83
CA SER A 55 35.44 8.72 46.61
C SER A 55 34.16 8.63 45.76
N ARG A 56 33.01 8.94 46.37
CA ARG A 56 31.69 8.93 45.73
C ARG A 56 31.31 10.26 45.09
N ASP A 57 32.07 11.33 45.32
CA ASP A 57 31.75 12.62 44.74
C ASP A 57 31.81 12.55 43.21
N LEU A 58 30.78 13.07 42.56
CA LEU A 58 30.69 13.22 41.12
C LEU A 58 31.58 14.39 40.70
N ILE A 59 32.50 14.15 39.77
CA ILE A 59 33.54 15.11 39.39
C ILE A 59 33.48 15.55 37.93
N GLU A 60 32.83 14.76 37.06
CA GLU A 60 32.70 15.09 35.64
C GLU A 60 31.37 14.59 35.06
N GLU A 61 30.81 15.34 34.12
CA GLU A 61 29.70 14.89 33.27
C GLU A 61 30.25 13.94 32.20
N VAL A 62 29.63 12.77 32.06
CA VAL A 62 29.92 11.82 30.99
C VAL A 62 28.91 12.06 29.88
N GLU A 63 29.37 12.62 28.77
CA GLU A 63 28.55 12.73 27.56
C GLU A 63 28.22 11.32 27.05
N ALA A 64 26.93 10.98 27.03
CA ALA A 64 26.49 9.75 26.40
C ALA A 64 26.87 9.79 24.91
N PRO A 65 27.39 8.69 24.33
CA PRO A 65 27.68 8.66 22.91
C PRO A 65 26.40 9.00 22.13
N PRO A 66 26.50 9.81 21.06
CA PRO A 66 25.34 10.17 20.28
C PRO A 66 24.67 8.90 19.76
N ALA A 67 23.37 8.76 19.99
CA ALA A 67 22.60 7.67 19.43
C ALA A 67 22.71 7.72 17.90
N THR A 68 23.47 6.80 17.31
CA THR A 68 23.59 6.67 15.86
C THR A 68 22.24 6.26 15.29
N ARG A 69 21.62 7.16 14.51
CA ARG A 69 20.39 6.91 13.78
C ARG A 69 20.72 6.78 12.30
N HIS A 70 20.24 5.70 11.68
CA HIS A 70 20.30 5.51 10.24
C HIS A 70 18.88 5.48 9.69
N ALA A 71 18.64 6.25 8.64
CA ALA A 71 17.37 6.28 7.93
C ALA A 71 17.57 5.69 6.53
N PHE A 72 16.58 4.94 6.06
CA PHE A 72 16.51 4.43 4.70
C PHE A 72 15.05 4.45 4.23
N SER A 73 14.85 4.53 2.92
CA SER A 73 13.52 4.48 2.32
C SER A 73 12.99 3.04 2.28
N ILE A 74 11.70 2.87 2.54
CA ILE A 74 11.02 1.58 2.36
C ILE A 74 10.72 1.42 0.87
N PRO A 75 11.16 0.33 0.21
CA PRO A 75 10.82 0.05 -1.18
C PRO A 75 9.31 -0.19 -1.36
N ASP A 76 8.78 0.19 -2.53
CA ASP A 76 7.41 -0.13 -2.92
C ASP A 76 7.21 -1.66 -3.00
N GLY A 77 6.08 -2.15 -2.51
CA GLY A 77 5.73 -3.57 -2.53
C GLY A 77 6.34 -4.40 -1.40
N VAL A 78 6.77 -3.79 -0.29
CA VAL A 78 7.12 -4.51 0.95
C VAL A 78 5.87 -4.67 1.82
N LYS A 79 5.52 -5.91 2.16
CA LYS A 79 4.36 -6.24 3.01
C LYS A 79 4.71 -6.24 4.49
N GLU A 80 5.90 -6.73 4.82
CA GLU A 80 6.34 -6.92 6.19
C GLU A 80 7.81 -6.53 6.33
N ILE A 81 8.13 -5.87 7.45
CA ILE A 81 9.49 -5.52 7.84
C ILE A 81 9.75 -6.09 9.21
N THR A 82 10.76 -6.94 9.33
CA THR A 82 11.22 -7.48 10.61
C THR A 82 12.57 -6.84 10.97
N VAL A 83 12.72 -6.48 12.24
CA VAL A 83 13.94 -5.86 12.77
C VAL A 83 14.40 -6.67 13.98
N GLU A 84 15.61 -7.20 13.90
CA GLU A 84 16.22 -8.00 14.96
C GLU A 84 17.61 -7.47 15.30
N GLN A 85 17.94 -7.42 16.59
CA GLN A 85 19.32 -7.14 17.03
C GLN A 85 20.07 -8.45 17.28
N VAL A 86 21.10 -8.71 16.48
CA VAL A 86 21.99 -9.87 16.60
C VAL A 86 23.38 -9.39 17.00
N GLY A 87 23.65 -9.38 18.31
CA GLY A 87 24.89 -8.85 18.88
C GLY A 87 25.07 -7.35 18.58
N ASN A 88 26.14 -7.01 17.85
CA ASN A 88 26.45 -5.65 17.36
C ASN A 88 25.89 -5.39 15.94
N ARG A 89 24.82 -6.07 15.53
CA ARG A 89 24.21 -5.83 14.21
C ARG A 89 22.71 -5.68 14.36
N ILE A 90 22.16 -4.77 13.58
CA ILE A 90 20.72 -4.70 13.32
C ILE A 90 20.49 -5.41 11.99
N VAL A 91 19.73 -6.49 12.03
CA VAL A 91 19.26 -7.21 10.85
C VAL A 91 17.88 -6.67 10.52
N VAL A 92 17.71 -6.17 9.31
CA VAL A 92 16.42 -5.73 8.78
C VAL A 92 16.10 -6.63 7.60
N GLU A 93 15.01 -7.37 7.71
CA GLU A 93 14.48 -8.19 6.62
C GLU A 93 13.19 -7.55 6.11
N MET A 94 13.11 -7.42 4.79
CA MET A 94 11.96 -6.86 4.08
C MET A 94 11.34 -7.97 3.26
N VAL A 95 10.13 -8.39 3.62
CA VAL A 95 9.40 -9.42 2.89
C VAL A 95 8.52 -8.73 1.85
N PRO A 96 8.77 -8.97 0.54
CA PRO A 96 7.93 -8.39 -0.50
C PRO A 96 6.51 -8.95 -0.40
N GLU A 97 5.53 -8.13 -0.77
CA GLU A 97 4.17 -8.58 -1.01
C GLU A 97 4.21 -9.57 -2.17
N GLU A 98 3.86 -10.83 -1.91
CA GLU A 98 3.55 -11.77 -2.99
C GLU A 98 2.41 -11.16 -3.81
N VAL A 99 2.75 -10.63 -4.98
CA VAL A 99 1.76 -10.20 -5.96
C VAL A 99 1.04 -11.47 -6.38
N GLU A 100 -0.10 -11.75 -5.75
CA GLU A 100 -0.99 -12.82 -6.21
C GLU A 100 -1.19 -12.60 -7.71
N GLY A 101 -0.84 -13.62 -8.50
CA GLY A 101 -1.03 -13.56 -9.94
C GLY A 101 -2.49 -13.26 -10.31
N PRO A 102 -2.77 -12.89 -11.57
CA PRO A 102 -4.11 -12.54 -12.00
C PRO A 102 -5.11 -13.65 -11.67
N LYS A 103 -6.28 -13.26 -11.17
CA LYS A 103 -7.38 -14.16 -10.85
C LYS A 103 -8.25 -14.35 -12.08
N PRO A 104 -8.79 -15.55 -12.30
CA PRO A 104 -9.76 -15.78 -13.37
C PRO A 104 -10.89 -14.74 -13.34
N GLY A 105 -11.13 -14.06 -14.46
CA GLY A 105 -12.07 -12.95 -14.57
C GLY A 105 -11.43 -11.55 -14.54
N ASP A 106 -10.17 -11.42 -14.13
CA ASP A 106 -9.45 -10.14 -14.15
C ASP A 106 -9.30 -9.64 -15.58
N VAL A 107 -9.48 -8.33 -15.77
CA VAL A 107 -9.25 -7.69 -17.07
C VAL A 107 -7.79 -7.25 -17.14
N MET A 108 -7.12 -7.65 -18.20
CA MET A 108 -5.69 -7.52 -18.39
C MET A 108 -5.39 -6.86 -19.72
N ILE A 109 -4.24 -6.17 -19.80
CA ILE A 109 -3.67 -5.67 -21.04
C ILE A 109 -2.34 -6.36 -21.30
N ASN A 110 -2.20 -6.99 -22.46
CA ASN A 110 -0.96 -7.69 -22.82
C ASN A 110 0.10 -6.74 -23.40
N VAL A 111 1.31 -7.29 -23.60
CA VAL A 111 2.46 -6.57 -24.19
C VAL A 111 2.22 -6.01 -25.61
N HIS A 112 1.11 -6.37 -26.26
CA HIS A 112 0.70 -5.87 -27.57
C HIS A 112 -0.57 -5.00 -27.50
N GLU A 113 -0.86 -4.43 -26.32
CA GLU A 113 -1.99 -3.53 -26.07
C GLU A 113 -3.35 -4.17 -26.40
N SER A 114 -3.43 -5.50 -26.33
CA SER A 114 -4.70 -6.21 -26.46
C SER A 114 -5.30 -6.43 -25.09
N VAL A 115 -6.60 -6.17 -24.98
CA VAL A 115 -7.34 -6.22 -23.72
C VAL A 115 -8.08 -7.56 -23.65
N TYR A 116 -8.02 -8.23 -22.51
CA TYR A 116 -8.61 -9.56 -22.36
C TYR A 116 -9.07 -9.87 -20.94
N ILE A 117 -10.03 -10.78 -20.83
CA ILE A 117 -10.49 -11.31 -19.54
C ILE A 117 -9.70 -12.58 -19.26
N PHE A 118 -8.85 -12.54 -18.25
CA PHE A 118 -7.97 -13.65 -17.87
C PHE A 118 -8.77 -14.88 -17.47
N LYS A 119 -8.31 -16.06 -17.90
CA LYS A 119 -8.90 -17.36 -17.55
C LYS A 119 -7.92 -18.23 -16.76
N GLU A 120 -6.77 -18.53 -17.34
CA GLU A 120 -5.76 -19.37 -16.71
C GLU A 120 -4.39 -19.13 -17.37
N PRO A 121 -3.29 -19.34 -16.64
CA PRO A 121 -1.96 -19.29 -17.22
C PRO A 121 -1.67 -20.56 -18.04
N VAL A 122 -0.90 -20.42 -19.10
CA VAL A 122 -0.40 -21.51 -19.94
C VAL A 122 1.10 -21.31 -20.12
N GLY A 123 1.91 -22.11 -19.41
CA GLY A 123 3.36 -21.92 -19.40
C GLY A 123 3.78 -20.61 -18.72
N LYS A 124 4.94 -20.05 -19.10
CA LYS A 124 5.52 -18.89 -18.41
C LYS A 124 4.93 -17.54 -18.81
N ASN A 125 4.64 -17.34 -20.11
CA ASN A 125 4.33 -16.02 -20.68
C ASN A 125 3.05 -15.99 -21.52
N THR A 126 2.13 -16.95 -21.31
CA THR A 126 0.90 -17.04 -22.10
C THR A 126 -0.28 -17.21 -21.18
N HIS A 127 -1.36 -16.50 -21.45
CA HIS A 127 -2.62 -16.60 -20.75
C HIS A 127 -3.70 -17.06 -21.73
N LYS A 128 -4.57 -17.95 -21.28
CA LYS A 128 -5.88 -18.13 -21.91
C LYS A 128 -6.82 -17.05 -21.41
N SER A 129 -7.75 -16.66 -22.27
CA SER A 129 -8.76 -15.66 -21.98
C SER A 129 -10.17 -16.16 -22.28
N TYR A 130 -11.15 -15.61 -21.57
CA TYR A 130 -12.57 -15.79 -21.90
C TYR A 130 -12.98 -14.94 -23.10
N ALA A 131 -12.55 -13.69 -23.11
CA ALA A 131 -12.72 -12.75 -24.22
C ALA A 131 -11.39 -12.03 -24.47
N TRP A 132 -11.14 -11.68 -25.73
CA TRP A 132 -9.94 -10.97 -26.16
C TRP A 132 -10.30 -9.96 -27.24
N LEU A 133 -9.84 -8.72 -27.06
CA LEU A 133 -9.92 -7.66 -28.04
C LEU A 133 -8.51 -7.26 -28.45
N GLY A 134 -8.18 -7.48 -29.72
CA GLY A 134 -6.91 -7.01 -30.28
C GLY A 134 -6.88 -5.49 -30.42
N LYS A 135 -5.67 -4.91 -30.41
CA LYS A 135 -5.42 -3.48 -30.65
C LYS A 135 -6.19 -2.88 -31.85
N TYR A 136 -6.39 -3.67 -32.91
CA TYR A 136 -7.10 -3.25 -34.12
C TYR A 136 -8.62 -3.54 -34.09
N GLY A 137 -9.20 -3.82 -32.93
CA GLY A 137 -10.65 -4.00 -32.75
C GLY A 137 -11.18 -5.41 -33.07
N ARG A 138 -10.31 -6.39 -33.33
CA ARG A 138 -10.75 -7.79 -33.55
C ARG A 138 -11.12 -8.43 -32.21
N LEU A 139 -12.40 -8.68 -32.01
CA LEU A 139 -12.93 -9.44 -30.88
C LEU A 139 -12.83 -10.96 -31.16
N ALA A 140 -12.44 -11.72 -30.15
CA ALA A 140 -12.46 -13.18 -30.16
C ALA A 140 -12.94 -13.71 -28.79
N ILE A 141 -13.73 -14.78 -28.81
CA ILE A 141 -14.19 -15.49 -27.59
C ILE A 141 -13.32 -16.74 -27.44
N GLY A 142 -12.63 -16.88 -26.32
CA GLY A 142 -11.69 -17.97 -26.09
C GLY A 142 -10.43 -17.86 -26.95
N LYS A 143 -9.32 -17.35 -26.40
CA LYS A 143 -8.04 -17.27 -27.12
C LYS A 143 -6.87 -17.46 -26.16
N SER A 144 -5.70 -17.80 -26.70
CA SER A 144 -4.42 -17.69 -25.98
C SER A 144 -3.70 -16.42 -26.45
N CYS A 145 -3.11 -15.69 -25.52
CA CYS A 145 -2.35 -14.47 -25.80
C CYS A 145 -1.20 -14.32 -24.82
N PHE A 146 -0.28 -13.39 -25.11
CA PHE A 146 0.82 -13.08 -24.19
C PHE A 146 0.28 -12.57 -22.85
N SER A 147 0.98 -12.92 -21.76
CA SER A 147 0.71 -12.39 -20.43
C SER A 147 0.90 -10.86 -20.40
N GLY A 148 0.39 -10.24 -19.35
CA GLY A 148 0.41 -8.79 -19.20
C GLY A 148 0.05 -8.34 -17.80
N ARG A 149 -0.22 -7.04 -17.65
CA ARG A 149 -0.62 -6.43 -16.37
C ARG A 149 -2.14 -6.25 -16.27
N PRO A 150 -2.69 -6.04 -15.07
CA PRO A 150 -4.07 -5.58 -14.91
C PRO A 150 -4.34 -4.32 -15.74
N ALA A 151 -5.50 -4.30 -16.39
CA ALA A 151 -5.98 -3.14 -17.15
C ALA A 151 -6.67 -2.14 -16.20
N THR A 152 -6.53 -0.85 -16.47
CA THR A 152 -7.39 0.16 -15.80
C THR A 152 -8.82 0.07 -16.32
N PRO A 153 -9.82 0.65 -15.63
CA PRO A 153 -11.20 0.68 -16.11
C PRO A 153 -11.35 1.27 -17.52
N GLU A 154 -10.58 2.31 -17.84
CA GLU A 154 -10.58 2.98 -19.15
C GLU A 154 -9.98 2.09 -20.24
N GLU A 155 -8.91 1.35 -19.92
CA GLU A 155 -8.31 0.37 -20.82
C GLU A 155 -9.23 -0.84 -21.04
N ALA A 156 -10.04 -1.20 -20.04
CA ALA A 156 -10.99 -2.30 -20.12
C ALA A 156 -12.23 -1.97 -20.97
N GLN A 157 -12.66 -0.70 -20.98
CA GLN A 157 -13.91 -0.25 -21.60
C GLN A 157 -14.10 -0.70 -23.06
N PRO A 158 -13.10 -0.57 -23.96
CA PRO A 158 -13.24 -0.98 -25.36
C PRO A 158 -13.62 -2.46 -25.53
N LEU A 159 -13.15 -3.34 -24.64
CA LEU A 159 -13.50 -4.76 -24.68
C LEU A 159 -14.99 -4.98 -24.40
N PHE A 160 -15.53 -4.30 -23.39
CA PHE A 160 -16.95 -4.40 -23.06
C PHE A 160 -17.83 -3.77 -24.13
N ASP A 161 -17.40 -2.65 -24.73
CA ASP A 161 -18.11 -2.04 -25.85
C ASP A 161 -18.14 -2.97 -27.08
N ALA A 162 -17.02 -3.63 -27.37
CA ALA A 162 -16.94 -4.61 -28.45
C ALA A 162 -17.85 -5.82 -28.19
N LEU A 163 -17.91 -6.32 -26.95
CA LEU A 163 -18.85 -7.36 -26.54
C LEU A 163 -20.31 -6.89 -26.72
N LYS A 164 -20.67 -5.70 -26.21
CA LYS A 164 -22.01 -5.11 -26.34
C LYS A 164 -22.41 -4.97 -27.82
N LYS A 165 -21.50 -4.49 -28.67
CA LYS A 165 -21.70 -4.38 -30.13
C LYS A 165 -21.97 -5.75 -30.76
N ALA A 166 -21.21 -6.77 -30.36
CA ALA A 166 -21.39 -8.15 -30.79
C ALA A 166 -22.62 -8.86 -30.20
N GLY A 167 -23.44 -8.18 -29.39
CA GLY A 167 -24.62 -8.77 -28.74
C GLY A 167 -24.25 -9.75 -27.63
N LYS A 168 -23.10 -9.56 -27.00
CA LYS A 168 -22.57 -10.42 -25.94
C LYS A 168 -22.29 -9.60 -24.68
N LYS A 169 -22.29 -10.25 -23.53
CA LYS A 169 -21.96 -9.62 -22.25
C LYS A 169 -21.10 -10.57 -21.43
N TRP A 170 -20.11 -10.02 -20.72
CA TRP A 170 -19.38 -10.78 -19.73
C TRP A 170 -20.20 -10.92 -18.44
N ASN A 171 -20.38 -12.15 -17.97
CA ASN A 171 -20.99 -12.44 -16.68
C ASN A 171 -19.91 -12.91 -15.68
N PRO A 172 -19.54 -12.07 -14.70
CA PRO A 172 -18.47 -12.41 -13.74
C PRO A 172 -18.89 -13.51 -12.75
N LYS A 173 -20.19 -13.78 -12.57
CA LYS A 173 -20.68 -14.82 -11.65
C LYS A 173 -20.56 -16.21 -12.27
N THR A 174 -20.94 -16.33 -13.53
CA THR A 174 -20.88 -17.60 -14.29
C THR A 174 -19.53 -17.80 -14.98
N MET A 175 -18.70 -16.74 -15.03
CA MET A 175 -17.43 -16.68 -15.74
C MET A 175 -17.57 -17.01 -17.23
N GLN A 176 -18.62 -16.48 -17.86
CA GLN A 176 -18.94 -16.77 -19.26
C GLN A 176 -19.25 -15.49 -20.03
N VAL A 177 -18.99 -15.54 -21.33
CA VAL A 177 -19.49 -14.55 -22.27
C VAL A 177 -20.84 -15.06 -22.77
N GLU A 178 -21.90 -14.41 -22.30
CA GLU A 178 -23.28 -14.79 -22.58
C GLU A 178 -23.82 -13.99 -23.76
N GLU A 179 -24.74 -14.58 -24.51
CA GLU A 179 -25.48 -13.87 -25.54
C GLU A 179 -26.58 -13.02 -24.91
N VAL A 180 -26.66 -11.77 -25.33
CA VAL A 180 -27.74 -10.87 -24.91
C VAL A 180 -28.85 -10.97 -25.96
N PRO A 181 -30.05 -11.42 -25.57
CA PRO A 181 -31.19 -11.47 -26.49
C PRO A 181 -31.41 -10.12 -27.15
N GLU A 182 -31.72 -10.14 -28.45
CA GLU A 182 -31.97 -8.92 -29.22
C GLU A 182 -33.13 -8.09 -28.63
N SER A 183 -34.16 -8.76 -28.09
CA SER A 183 -35.26 -8.10 -27.38
C SER A 183 -34.79 -7.27 -26.18
N THR A 184 -33.79 -7.74 -25.43
CA THR A 184 -33.21 -6.99 -24.31
C THR A 184 -32.45 -5.76 -24.82
N ARG A 185 -31.70 -5.90 -25.91
CA ARG A 185 -30.95 -4.78 -26.51
C ARG A 185 -31.88 -3.71 -27.08
N ILE A 186 -32.95 -4.12 -27.76
CA ILE A 186 -33.99 -3.21 -28.25
C ILE A 186 -34.65 -2.49 -27.07
N ARG A 187 -34.96 -3.21 -25.98
CA ARG A 187 -35.55 -2.60 -24.79
C ARG A 187 -34.63 -1.55 -24.16
N GLU A 188 -33.34 -1.85 -24.00
CA GLU A 188 -32.36 -0.89 -23.48
C GLU A 188 -32.25 0.34 -24.40
N TRP A 189 -32.16 0.13 -25.71
CA TRP A 189 -32.12 1.21 -26.70
C TRP A 189 -33.35 2.11 -26.61
N VAL A 190 -34.55 1.51 -26.57
CA VAL A 190 -35.81 2.23 -26.45
C VAL A 190 -35.84 3.03 -25.14
N GLN A 191 -35.36 2.48 -24.03
CA GLN A 191 -35.26 3.21 -22.75
C GLN A 191 -34.27 4.38 -22.78
N GLU A 192 -33.16 4.25 -23.52
CA GLU A 192 -32.17 5.34 -23.66
C GLU A 192 -32.66 6.46 -24.59
N HIS A 193 -33.52 6.16 -25.57
CA HIS A 193 -33.91 7.08 -26.64
C HIS A 193 -35.37 7.57 -26.57
N LEU A 194 -36.19 7.00 -25.69
CA LEU A 194 -37.52 7.51 -25.36
C LEU A 194 -37.53 8.00 -23.91
N ASN A 195 -37.99 9.24 -23.71
CA ASN A 195 -38.29 9.77 -22.38
C ASN A 195 -39.56 9.13 -21.81
N ASP A 196 -39.85 9.29 -20.51
CA ASP A 196 -41.17 8.89 -19.99
C ASP A 196 -42.28 9.75 -20.60
N GLY A 197 -43.22 9.13 -21.33
CA GLY A 197 -44.30 9.82 -22.04
C GLY A 197 -45.22 8.88 -22.82
N TYR A 198 -46.30 9.44 -23.37
CA TYR A 198 -47.22 8.70 -24.25
C TYR A 198 -46.69 8.69 -25.69
N TYR A 199 -46.35 7.50 -26.19
CA TYR A 199 -45.91 7.30 -27.57
C TYR A 199 -46.99 6.60 -28.38
N ASN A 200 -47.17 7.03 -29.63
CA ASN A 200 -47.95 6.27 -30.59
C ASN A 200 -47.12 5.11 -31.17
N GLN A 201 -47.79 4.15 -31.82
CA GLN A 201 -47.14 2.97 -32.41
C GLN A 201 -46.07 3.36 -33.45
N GLN A 202 -46.26 4.48 -34.15
CA GLN A 202 -45.33 4.97 -35.17
C GLN A 202 -44.00 5.44 -34.56
N GLY A 203 -44.03 6.18 -33.44
CA GLY A 203 -42.81 6.64 -32.76
C GLY A 203 -41.99 5.50 -32.15
N ILE A 204 -42.67 4.48 -31.62
CA ILE A 204 -41.97 3.26 -31.14
C ILE A 204 -41.32 2.52 -32.31
N ALA A 205 -42.05 2.37 -33.43
CA ALA A 205 -41.52 1.71 -34.62
C ALA A 205 -40.32 2.45 -35.23
N GLU A 206 -40.33 3.79 -35.21
CA GLU A 206 -39.23 4.62 -35.69
C GLU A 206 -37.96 4.43 -34.86
N VAL A 207 -38.07 4.43 -33.52
CA VAL A 207 -36.91 4.21 -32.63
C VAL A 207 -36.31 2.82 -32.78
N ILE A 208 -37.16 1.79 -32.94
CA ILE A 208 -36.70 0.42 -33.22
C ILE A 208 -36.05 0.34 -34.61
N GLY A 209 -36.62 1.02 -35.62
CA GLY A 209 -36.04 1.12 -36.96
C GLY A 209 -34.64 1.75 -36.95
N ASN A 210 -34.46 2.81 -36.17
CA ASN A 210 -33.15 3.48 -36.00
C ASN A 210 -32.11 2.53 -35.37
N TYR A 211 -32.49 1.73 -34.37
CA TYR A 211 -31.62 0.69 -33.82
C TYR A 211 -31.17 -0.32 -34.87
N LEU A 212 -32.10 -0.81 -35.70
CA LEU A 212 -31.80 -1.80 -36.74
C LEU A 212 -30.87 -1.21 -37.82
N ASN A 213 -31.11 0.02 -38.27
CA ASN A 213 -30.25 0.70 -39.25
C ASN A 213 -28.83 0.91 -38.71
N GLN A 214 -28.70 1.31 -37.44
CA GLN A 214 -27.40 1.48 -36.79
C GLN A 214 -26.65 0.15 -36.66
N LYS A 215 -27.36 -0.94 -36.36
CA LYS A 215 -26.79 -2.29 -36.28
C LYS A 215 -26.26 -2.76 -37.65
N GLU A 216 -26.95 -2.45 -38.73
CA GLU A 216 -26.57 -2.82 -40.10
C GLU A 216 -25.49 -1.91 -40.70
N GLY A 217 -25.10 -0.83 -40.00
CA GLY A 217 -24.10 0.13 -40.47
C GLY A 217 -24.60 1.01 -41.63
N VAL A 218 -25.91 1.08 -41.81
CA VAL A 218 -26.57 1.97 -42.76
C VAL A 218 -26.62 3.35 -42.10
N LYS A 219 -25.74 4.24 -42.57
CA LYS A 219 -25.77 5.68 -42.23
C LYS A 219 -26.74 6.42 -43.12
#